data_AF-A0AB73R095-F1
#
_entry.id   AF-A0AB73R095-F1
#
_cell.length_a   1.000
_cell.length_b   1.000
_cell.length_c   1.000
_cell.angle_alpha   90.00
_cell.angle_beta   90.00
_cell.angle_gamma   90.00
#
_symmetry.space_group_name_H-M   'P 1'
#
loop_
_entity.id
_entity.type
_entity.pdbx_description
1 polymer ?
#
loop_
_entity_poly.entity_id
_entity_poly.type
_entity_poly.pdbx_seq_one_letter_code
_entity_poly.pdbx_strand_id
1 'polypeptide(L)'
;MNIDKIEFSAKILEEKLKEYAVKDNEASRLYEDLRPLLELAKSRRILSPIQWGKIPGRYRFTENGLQEYSDLEEAYAVFSIEITGGEPPLLKMLRAERNQK
;
A
#
# COMPACT_ATOMS: atom_id res chain seq x y z
N MET A 1 7.42 2.59 12.92
CA MET A 1 6.03 2.29 12.52
C MET A 1 5.10 3.37 13.05
N ASN A 2 4.20 3.89 12.22
CA ASN A 2 3.24 4.93 12.59
C ASN A 2 1.82 4.41 12.31
N ILE A 3 1.03 4.20 13.38
CA ILE A 3 -0.29 3.57 13.28
C ILE A 3 -1.28 4.45 12.51
N ASP A 4 -1.23 5.77 12.68
CA ASP A 4 -2.12 6.69 11.96
C ASP A 4 -1.82 6.68 10.45
N LYS A 5 -0.53 6.59 10.06
CA LYS A 5 -0.14 6.43 8.66
C LYS A 5 -0.58 5.09 8.06
N ILE A 6 -0.50 4.02 8.85
CA ILE A 6 -1.00 2.69 8.43
C ILE A 6 -2.51 2.73 8.18
N GLU A 7 -3.29 3.26 9.13
CA GLU A 7 -4.74 3.36 8.99
C GLU A 7 -5.11 4.25 7.79
N PHE A 8 -4.45 5.40 7.66
CA PHE A 8 -4.72 6.34 6.57
C PHE A 8 -4.41 5.73 5.20
N SER A 9 -3.21 5.17 5.02
CA SER A 9 -2.82 4.54 3.75
C SER A 9 -3.71 3.33 3.40
N ALA A 10 -4.19 2.57 4.39
CA ALA A 10 -5.14 1.49 4.17
C ALA A 10 -6.48 1.98 3.60
N LYS A 11 -7.01 3.09 4.11
CA LYS A 11 -8.27 3.69 3.61
C LYS A 11 -8.11 4.15 2.16
N ILE A 12 -7.00 4.84 1.85
CA ILE A 12 -6.70 5.31 0.50
C ILE A 12 -6.56 4.13 -0.48
N LEU A 13 -5.79 3.10 -0.10
CA LEU A 13 -5.63 1.91 -0.94
C LEU A 13 -6.95 1.18 -1.15
N GLU A 14 -7.77 1.03 -0.12
CA GLU A 14 -9.09 0.40 -0.25
C GLU A 14 -10.02 1.19 -1.19
N GLU A 15 -10.03 2.52 -1.10
CA GLU A 15 -10.83 3.37 -1.98
C GLU A 15 -10.43 3.19 -3.44
N LYS A 16 -9.12 3.22 -3.73
CA LYS A 16 -8.60 3.01 -5.09
C LYS A 16 -8.88 1.61 -5.61
N LEU A 17 -8.68 0.58 -4.78
CA LEU A 17 -9.01 -0.78 -5.18
C LEU A 17 -10.49 -0.93 -5.55
N LYS A 18 -11.41 -0.32 -4.79
CA LYS A 18 -12.84 -0.34 -5.11
C LYS A 18 -13.17 0.43 -6.39
N GLU A 19 -12.53 1.59 -6.61
CA GLU A 19 -12.68 2.38 -7.85
C GLU A 19 -12.29 1.55 -9.08
N TYR A 20 -11.12 0.90 -9.05
CA TYR A 20 -10.60 0.12 -10.17
C TYR A 20 -11.26 -1.26 -10.31
N ALA A 21 -11.73 -1.88 -9.22
CA ALA A 21 -12.39 -3.18 -9.25
C ALA A 21 -13.68 -3.22 -10.10
N VAL A 22 -14.30 -2.07 -10.37
CA VAL A 22 -15.48 -1.98 -11.25
C VAL A 22 -15.13 -2.23 -12.72
N LYS A 23 -13.88 -1.95 -13.13
CA LYS A 23 -13.43 -1.99 -14.53
C LYS A 23 -12.31 -3.01 -14.79
N ASP A 24 -11.56 -3.41 -13.77
CA ASP A 24 -10.45 -4.35 -13.90
C ASP A 24 -10.57 -5.51 -12.88
N ASN A 25 -10.60 -6.73 -13.42
CA ASN A 25 -10.66 -7.97 -12.65
C ASN A 25 -9.41 -8.19 -11.78
N GLU A 26 -8.24 -7.74 -12.20
CA GLU A 26 -7.00 -7.86 -11.44
C GLU A 26 -7.02 -6.93 -10.23
N ALA A 27 -7.61 -5.73 -10.35
CA ALA A 27 -7.84 -4.83 -9.22
C ALA A 27 -8.85 -5.43 -8.24
N SER A 28 -9.93 -6.05 -8.74
CA SER A 28 -10.90 -6.77 -7.91
C SER A 28 -10.26 -7.94 -7.13
N ARG A 29 -9.44 -8.76 -7.81
CA ARG A 29 -8.72 -9.86 -7.16
C ARG A 29 -7.71 -9.36 -6.13
N LEU A 30 -6.98 -8.29 -6.45
CA LEU A 30 -6.07 -7.65 -5.50
C LEU A 30 -6.80 -7.14 -4.27
N TYR A 31 -8.01 -6.59 -4.43
CA TYR A 31 -8.84 -6.17 -3.30
C TYR A 31 -9.19 -7.33 -2.38
N GLU A 32 -9.70 -8.43 -2.93
CA GLU A 32 -10.02 -9.64 -2.15
C GLU A 32 -8.79 -10.18 -1.40
N ASP A 33 -7.63 -10.26 -2.07
CA ASP A 33 -6.37 -10.73 -1.48
C ASP A 33 -5.90 -9.83 -0.31
N LEU A 34 -6.04 -8.50 -0.45
CA LEU A 34 -5.60 -7.53 0.56
C LEU A 34 -6.63 -7.25 1.64
N ARG A 35 -7.90 -7.58 1.44
CA ARG A 35 -9.01 -7.21 2.34
C ARG A 35 -8.74 -7.57 3.80
N PRO A 36 -8.27 -8.78 4.16
CA PRO A 36 -7.97 -9.10 5.56
C PRO A 36 -6.92 -8.15 6.18
N LEU A 37 -5.92 -7.78 5.39
CA LEU A 37 -4.84 -6.92 5.84
C LEU A 37 -5.29 -5.45 5.96
N LEU A 38 -6.12 -4.99 5.04
CA LEU A 38 -6.75 -3.67 5.09
C LEU A 38 -7.65 -3.53 6.33
N GLU A 39 -8.44 -4.55 6.67
CA GLU A 39 -9.27 -4.53 7.87
C GLU A 39 -8.44 -4.48 9.17
N LEU A 40 -7.34 -5.24 9.23
CA LEU A 40 -6.42 -5.16 10.37
C LEU A 40 -5.78 -3.78 10.49
N ALA A 41 -5.34 -3.19 9.38
CA ALA A 41 -4.76 -1.85 9.34
C ALA A 41 -5.76 -0.78 9.80
N LYS A 42 -6.96 -0.78 9.23
CA LYS A 42 -8.05 0.16 9.59
C LYS A 42 -8.49 0.01 11.05
N SER A 43 -8.46 -1.21 11.57
CA SER A 43 -8.79 -1.50 12.98
C SER A 43 -7.62 -1.27 13.94
N ARG A 44 -6.49 -0.72 13.47
CA ARG A 44 -5.27 -0.47 14.26
C ARG A 44 -4.71 -1.74 14.93
N ARG A 45 -4.84 -2.90 14.28
CA ARG A 45 -4.42 -4.22 14.78
C ARG A 45 -3.09 -4.72 14.20
N ILE A 46 -2.44 -3.93 13.34
CA ILE A 46 -1.05 -4.20 12.92
C ILE A 46 -0.13 -3.64 14.00
N LEU A 47 0.27 -4.51 14.94
CA LEU A 47 1.07 -4.13 16.11
C LEU A 47 2.59 -4.30 15.89
N SER A 48 2.98 -5.02 14.85
CA SER A 48 4.37 -5.25 14.47
C SER A 48 4.53 -5.17 12.95
N PRO A 49 5.72 -4.78 12.46
CA PRO A 49 6.03 -4.78 11.03
C PRO A 49 5.76 -6.14 10.36
N ILE A 50 5.15 -6.09 9.19
CA ILE A 50 4.91 -7.26 8.34
C ILE A 50 6.10 -7.43 7.40
N GLN A 51 6.53 -8.68 7.18
CA GLN A 51 7.59 -8.97 6.22
C GLN A 51 7.12 -8.68 4.79
N TRP A 52 8.00 -8.10 3.97
CA TRP A 52 7.68 -7.71 2.59
C TRP A 52 7.07 -8.85 1.75
N GLY A 53 7.59 -10.07 1.88
CA GLY A 53 7.09 -11.26 1.17
C GLY A 53 5.74 -11.79 1.65
N LYS A 54 5.13 -11.19 2.68
CA LYS A 54 3.80 -11.53 3.18
C LYS A 54 2.70 -10.60 2.66
N ILE A 55 3.07 -9.55 1.92
CA ILE A 55 2.11 -8.63 1.31
C ILE A 55 1.74 -9.20 -0.07
N PRO A 56 0.47 -9.58 -0.30
CA PRO A 56 0.04 -10.13 -1.58
C PRO A 56 -0.05 -9.03 -2.65
N GLY A 57 0.13 -9.43 -3.92
CA GLY A 57 -0.30 -8.61 -5.06
C GLY A 57 0.78 -7.82 -5.80
N ARG A 58 2.02 -7.73 -5.30
CA ARG A 58 3.10 -6.97 -5.96
C ARG A 58 3.30 -7.35 -7.43
N TYR A 59 3.23 -8.65 -7.75
CA TYR A 59 3.44 -9.13 -9.12
C TYR A 59 2.38 -8.61 -10.10
N ARG A 60 1.18 -8.24 -9.64
CA ARG A 60 0.11 -7.74 -10.52
C ARG A 60 0.45 -6.38 -11.14
N PHE A 61 1.29 -5.58 -10.46
CA PHE A 61 1.84 -4.32 -10.95
C PHE A 61 3.08 -4.49 -11.84
N THR A 62 3.55 -5.71 -12.08
CA THR A 62 4.68 -5.94 -13.01
C THR A 62 4.33 -6.89 -14.15
N GLU A 63 3.33 -7.75 -13.94
CA GLU A 63 3.01 -8.85 -14.84
C GLU A 63 1.56 -8.83 -15.34
N ASN A 64 0.62 -8.21 -14.60
CA ASN A 64 -0.81 -8.31 -14.89
C ASN A 64 -1.47 -6.96 -15.24
N GLY A 65 -0.67 -5.95 -15.64
CA GLY A 65 -1.19 -4.71 -16.21
C GLY A 65 -1.62 -3.63 -15.22
N LEU A 66 -1.64 -3.88 -13.90
CA LEU A 66 -2.05 -2.85 -12.93
C LEU A 66 -1.10 -1.63 -12.87
N GLN A 67 0.10 -1.74 -13.45
CA GLN A 67 1.04 -0.62 -13.67
C GLN A 67 0.48 0.53 -14.51
N GLU A 68 -0.60 0.30 -15.27
CA GLU A 68 -1.30 1.38 -16.00
C GLU A 68 -2.04 2.34 -15.04
N TYR A 69 -2.27 1.93 -13.79
CA TYR A 69 -2.95 2.72 -12.77
C TYR A 69 -1.93 3.24 -11.74
N SER A 70 -1.22 4.30 -12.12
CA SER A 70 -0.12 4.84 -11.31
C SER A 70 -0.55 5.27 -9.90
N ASP A 71 -1.76 5.78 -9.73
CA ASP A 71 -2.30 6.18 -8.43
C ASP A 71 -2.65 4.99 -7.54
N LEU A 72 -3.10 3.88 -8.12
CA LEU A 72 -3.31 2.61 -7.42
C LEU A 72 -1.97 1.98 -7.01
N GLU A 73 -0.98 1.98 -7.91
CA GLU A 73 0.37 1.47 -7.62
C GLU A 73 1.03 2.28 -6.49
N GLU A 74 0.92 3.61 -6.54
CA GLU A 74 1.42 4.50 -5.49
C GLU A 74 0.74 4.20 -4.14
N ALA A 75 -0.59 4.10 -4.11
CA ALA A 75 -1.32 3.77 -2.90
C ALA A 75 -0.89 2.41 -2.31
N TYR A 76 -0.68 1.41 -3.17
CA TYR A 76 -0.19 0.09 -2.76
C TYR A 76 1.23 0.16 -2.19
N ALA A 77 2.14 0.90 -2.84
CA ALA A 77 3.51 1.07 -2.39
C ALA A 77 3.58 1.80 -1.04
N VAL A 78 2.84 2.89 -0.87
CA VAL A 78 2.76 3.65 0.39
C VAL A 78 2.26 2.76 1.51
N PHE A 79 1.15 2.05 1.31
CA PHE A 79 0.61 1.13 2.30
C PHE A 79 1.64 0.05 2.68
N SER A 80 2.29 -0.55 1.69
CA SER A 80 3.31 -1.59 1.89
C SER A 80 4.50 -1.09 2.71
N ILE A 81 4.98 0.13 2.46
CA ILE A 81 6.04 0.76 3.26
C ILE A 81 5.61 0.94 4.71
N GLU A 82 4.40 1.47 4.96
CA GLU A 82 3.96 1.76 6.31
C GLU A 82 3.77 0.49 7.15
N ILE A 83 3.16 -0.57 6.60
CA ILE A 83 2.95 -1.84 7.33
C ILE A 83 4.23 -2.67 7.49
N THR A 84 5.28 -2.40 6.71
CA THR A 84 6.60 -3.04 6.84
C THR A 84 7.53 -2.32 7.82
N GLY A 85 7.01 -1.32 8.53
CA GLY A 85 7.74 -0.58 9.58
C GLY A 85 7.87 0.91 9.30
N GLY A 86 7.43 1.37 8.13
CA GLY A 86 7.52 2.73 7.64
C GLY A 86 8.86 3.03 6.97
N GLU A 87 8.93 4.16 6.27
CA GLU A 87 10.16 4.60 5.63
C GLU A 87 11.28 4.83 6.67
N PRO A 88 12.47 4.21 6.50
CA PRO A 88 13.63 4.42 7.34
C PRO A 88 13.95 5.92 7.50
N PRO A 89 14.35 6.38 8.70
CA PRO A 89 14.66 7.79 8.94
C PRO A 89 15.64 8.39 7.92
N LEU A 90 16.64 7.60 7.50
CA LEU A 90 17.62 8.02 6.50
C LEU A 90 17.00 8.35 5.12
N LEU A 91 16.03 7.55 4.66
CA LEU A 91 15.36 7.80 3.38
C LEU A 91 14.48 9.06 3.41
N LYS A 92 13.85 9.33 4.57
CA LYS A 92 13.11 10.59 4.79
C LYS A 92 14.02 11.81 4.69
N MET A 93 15.22 11.75 5.28
CA MET A 93 16.20 12.84 5.24
C MET A 93 16.67 13.10 3.80
N LEU A 94 17.03 12.04 3.07
CA LEU A 94 17.48 12.15 1.67
C LEU A 94 16.39 12.71 0.74
N ARG A 95 15.11 12.39 0.94
CA ARG A 95 14.00 12.99 0.18
C ARG A 95 13.79 14.47 0.50
N ALA A 96 13.88 14.85 1.78
CA ALA A 96 13.76 16.25 2.19
C ALA A 96 14.85 17.12 1.57
N GLU A 97 16.10 16.65 1.55
CA GLU A 97 17.22 17.34 0.89
C GLU A 97 17.01 17.50 -0.62
N ARG A 98 16.37 16.51 -1.26
CA ARG A 98 16.14 16.50 -2.71
C ARG A 98 15.00 17.43 -3.15
N ASN A 99 14.03 17.68 -2.27
CA ASN A 99 12.90 18.58 -2.51
C ASN A 99 13.17 20.05 -2.11
N GLN A 100 14.35 20.34 -1.54
CA GLN A 100 14.81 21.70 -1.20
C GLN A 100 15.66 22.36 -2.31
N LYS A 101 15.72 21.77 -3.50
CA LYS A 101 16.38 22.32 -4.69
C LYS A 101 15.37 22.53 -5.81
#